data_AF-A0A392SCC3-F1
#
_entry.id   AF-A0A392SCC3-F1
#
_cell.length_a   1.000
_cell.length_b   1.000
_cell.length_c   1.000
_cell.angle_alpha   90.00
_cell.angle_beta   90.00
_cell.angle_gamma   90.00
#
_symmetry.space_group_name_H-M   'P 1'
#
loop_
_entity.id
_entity.type
_entity.pdbx_description
1 polymer ?
#
loop_
_entity_poly.entity_id
_entity_poly.type
_entity_poly.pdbx_seq_one_letter_code
_entity_poly.pdbx_strand_id
1 'polypeptide(L)'
;AEILPSLEDEQVANIPYSGECLIQGNSKVWIGISRASGSKCERCWHYSHQVGSFSDHPTLCSRCYDVVAVQMPSGSEVAAVS
;
A
#
# COMPACT_ATOMS: atom_id res chain seq x y z
N ALA A 1 -3.09 -5.83 -6.59
CA ALA A 1 -4.15 -6.83 -6.40
C ALA A 1 -3.87 -7.93 -7.40
N GLU A 2 -3.66 -9.14 -6.93
CA GLU A 2 -3.41 -10.30 -7.78
C GLU A 2 -4.77 -10.94 -8.12
N ILE A 3 -5.02 -11.20 -9.39
CA ILE A 3 -6.24 -11.90 -9.84
C ILE A 3 -5.82 -13.34 -10.07
N LEU A 4 -6.15 -14.22 -9.13
CA LEU A 4 -5.85 -15.64 -9.23
C LEU A 4 -6.88 -16.31 -10.16
N PRO A 5 -6.46 -17.07 -11.18
CA PRO A 5 -7.36 -17.72 -12.13
C PRO A 5 -8.18 -18.87 -11.51
N SER A 6 -7.71 -19.43 -10.38
CA SER A 6 -8.40 -20.44 -9.58
C SER A 6 -7.89 -20.38 -8.14
N LEU A 7 -8.76 -20.69 -7.17
CA LEU A 7 -8.41 -20.78 -5.76
C LEU A 7 -7.98 -22.21 -5.45
N GLU A 8 -6.73 -22.41 -5.05
CA GLU A 8 -6.25 -23.68 -4.50
C GLU A 8 -6.60 -23.74 -3.01
N ASP A 9 -7.02 -24.92 -2.52
CA ASP A 9 -7.56 -25.11 -1.16
C ASP A 9 -6.63 -24.60 -0.05
N GLU A 10 -5.30 -24.70 -0.24
CA GLU A 10 -4.29 -24.27 0.73
C GLU A 10 -4.20 -22.74 0.91
N GLN A 11 -4.51 -21.96 -0.13
CA GLN A 11 -4.50 -20.49 -0.05
C GLN A 11 -5.76 -19.95 0.62
N VAL A 12 -6.87 -20.67 0.47
CA VAL A 12 -8.17 -20.36 1.10
C VAL A 12 -8.13 -20.67 2.61
N ALA A 13 -7.49 -21.78 3.00
CA ALA A 13 -7.46 -22.25 4.39
C ALA A 13 -6.81 -21.26 5.37
N ASN A 14 -5.90 -20.40 4.89
CA ASN A 14 -5.15 -19.46 5.73
C ASN A 14 -5.81 -18.07 5.82
N ILE A 15 -6.98 -17.86 5.21
CA ILE A 15 -7.68 -16.58 5.23
C ILE A 15 -8.71 -16.58 6.38
N PRO A 16 -8.56 -15.69 7.39
CA PRO A 16 -9.37 -15.75 8.61
C PRO A 16 -10.84 -15.40 8.39
N TYR A 17 -11.14 -14.63 7.35
CA TYR A 17 -12.49 -14.23 7.00
C TYR A 17 -12.72 -14.45 5.51
N SER A 18 -13.69 -15.28 5.17
CA SER A 18 -14.03 -15.57 3.79
C SER A 18 -15.54 -15.74 3.61
N GLY A 19 -15.98 -15.62 2.36
CA GLY A 19 -17.38 -15.77 2.00
C GLY A 19 -17.56 -15.88 0.49
N GLU A 20 -18.78 -16.18 0.09
CA GLU A 20 -19.16 -16.32 -1.31
C GLU A 20 -20.38 -15.45 -1.59
N CYS A 21 -20.40 -14.80 -2.76
CA CYS A 21 -21.55 -14.03 -3.21
C CYS A 21 -21.90 -14.36 -4.66
N LEU A 22 -23.17 -14.19 -5.01
CA LEU A 22 -23.63 -14.24 -6.40
C LEU A 22 -23.66 -12.82 -6.96
N ILE A 23 -22.91 -12.60 -8.03
CA ILE A 23 -22.93 -11.37 -8.81
C ILE A 23 -23.79 -11.61 -10.05
N GLN A 24 -24.68 -10.67 -10.37
CA GLN A 24 -25.58 -10.74 -11.53
C GLN A 24 -26.41 -12.04 -11.63
N GLY A 25 -26.76 -12.65 -10.49
CA GLY A 25 -27.66 -13.80 -10.40
C GLY A 25 -27.04 -15.17 -10.72
N ASN A 26 -25.95 -15.23 -11.47
CA ASN A 26 -25.39 -16.51 -11.94
C ASN A 26 -23.86 -16.64 -11.77
N SER A 27 -23.16 -15.57 -11.41
CA SER A 27 -21.69 -15.61 -11.24
C SER A 27 -21.32 -15.72 -9.77
N LYS A 28 -20.81 -16.88 -9.37
CA LYS A 28 -20.31 -17.11 -8.01
C LYS A 28 -18.92 -16.50 -7.86
N VAL A 29 -18.73 -15.63 -6.88
CA VAL A 29 -17.44 -15.02 -6.54
C VAL A 29 -17.11 -15.35 -5.08
N TRP A 30 -15.88 -15.81 -4.87
CA TRP A 30 -15.33 -16.02 -3.54
C TRP A 30 -14.53 -14.78 -3.12
N ILE A 31 -14.68 -14.38 -1.86
CA ILE A 31 -14.04 -13.21 -1.28
C ILE A 31 -13.31 -13.62 -0.01
N GLY A 32 -12.05 -13.21 0.11
CA GLY A 32 -11.22 -13.42 1.28
C GLY A 32 -10.66 -12.12 1.82
N ILE A 33 -10.60 -11.98 3.14
CA ILE A 33 -10.06 -10.82 3.84
C ILE A 33 -9.00 -11.28 4.83
N SER A 34 -7.78 -10.79 4.66
CA SER A 34 -6.65 -10.99 5.57
C SER A 34 -5.98 -9.66 5.87
N ARG A 35 -5.17 -9.61 6.93
CA ARG A 35 -4.38 -8.43 7.24
C ARG A 35 -3.30 -8.25 6.17
N ALA A 36 -3.19 -7.04 5.65
CA ALA A 36 -2.09 -6.66 4.77
C ALA A 36 -0.75 -6.79 5.52
N SER A 37 0.29 -7.20 4.79
CA SER A 37 1.65 -7.33 5.31
C SER A 37 2.36 -5.98 5.43
N GLY A 38 3.42 -5.92 6.23
CA GLY A 38 4.16 -4.69 6.52
C GLY A 38 3.45 -3.79 7.53
N SER A 39 3.73 -2.48 7.45
CA SER A 39 3.22 -1.49 8.41
C SER A 39 2.46 -0.38 7.70
N LYS A 40 1.49 0.22 8.42
CA LYS A 40 0.70 1.35 7.92
C LYS A 40 1.58 2.58 7.76
N CYS A 41 1.54 3.22 6.60
CA CYS A 41 2.10 4.55 6.39
C CYS A 41 1.19 5.63 6.98
N GLU A 42 1.72 6.54 7.78
CA GLU A 42 0.90 7.58 8.44
C GLU A 42 0.40 8.67 7.48
N ARG A 43 1.05 8.86 6.33
CA ARG A 43 0.64 9.87 5.34
C ARG A 43 -0.44 9.39 4.36
N CYS A 44 -0.32 8.17 3.85
CA CYS A 44 -1.24 7.65 2.82
C CYS A 44 -2.09 6.47 3.27
N TRP A 45 -1.88 5.96 4.49
CA TRP A 45 -2.59 4.82 5.10
C TRP A 45 -2.50 3.49 4.34
N HIS A 46 -1.62 3.40 3.35
CA HIS A 46 -1.28 2.13 2.71
C HIS A 46 -0.30 1.34 3.58
N TYR A 47 -0.47 0.02 3.63
CA TYR A 47 0.47 -0.90 4.25
C TYR A 47 1.63 -1.19 3.31
N SER A 48 2.87 -1.03 3.79
CA SER A 48 4.05 -1.31 2.99
C SER A 48 5.17 -1.89 3.87
N HIS A 49 5.96 -2.78 3.28
CA HIS A 49 7.18 -3.31 3.91
C HIS A 49 8.29 -2.26 4.04
N GLN A 50 8.18 -1.12 3.35
CA GLN A 50 9.19 -0.05 3.34
C GLN A 50 8.93 1.04 4.39
N VAL A 51 7.85 0.93 5.19
CA VAL A 51 7.66 1.80 6.35
C VAL A 51 8.73 1.46 7.39
N GLY A 52 9.45 2.48 7.88
CA GLY A 52 10.59 2.32 8.79
C GLY A 52 11.96 2.35 8.12
N SER A 53 12.02 2.41 6.78
CA SER A 53 13.29 2.39 6.04
C SER A 53 14.04 3.73 6.01
N PHE A 54 13.40 4.85 6.37
CA PHE A 54 13.98 6.20 6.31
C PHE A 54 14.04 6.82 7.71
N SER A 55 15.23 7.20 8.18
CA SER A 55 15.45 7.59 9.59
C SER A 55 14.88 8.98 9.94
N ASP A 56 14.86 9.90 8.99
CA ASP A 56 14.24 11.22 9.05
C ASP A 56 12.71 11.15 9.00
N HIS A 57 12.16 10.12 8.34
CA HIS A 57 10.72 9.91 8.21
C HIS A 57 10.32 8.43 8.43
N PRO A 58 10.47 7.90 9.66
CA PRO A 58 10.35 6.45 9.93
C PRO A 58 8.93 5.89 9.79
N THR A 59 7.92 6.74 9.73
CA THR A 59 6.51 6.32 9.60
C THR A 59 6.00 6.37 8.15
N LEU A 60 6.87 6.71 7.19
CA LEU A 60 6.50 6.86 5.78
C LEU A 60 6.94 5.67 4.94
N CYS A 61 6.13 5.33 3.93
CA CYS A 61 6.54 4.44 2.84
C CYS A 61 7.34 5.22 1.78
N SER A 62 8.08 4.52 0.91
CA SER A 62 8.89 5.11 -0.17
C SER A 62 8.17 6.18 -0.98
N ARG A 63 6.96 5.88 -1.49
CA ARG A 63 6.17 6.84 -2.28
C ARG A 63 5.89 8.14 -1.52
N CYS A 64 5.69 8.06 -0.20
CA CYS A 64 5.47 9.25 0.61
C CYS A 64 6.77 9.96 0.93
N TYR A 65 7.84 9.20 1.18
CA TYR A 65 9.18 9.73 1.38
C TYR A 65 9.64 10.58 0.19
N ASP A 66 9.55 10.06 -1.03
CA ASP A 66 9.99 10.75 -2.25
C ASP A 66 9.31 12.11 -2.45
N VAL A 67 8.07 12.25 -1.98
CA VAL A 67 7.32 13.51 -2.08
C VAL A 67 7.74 14.53 -1.03
N VAL A 68 8.13 14.08 0.17
CA VAL A 68 8.47 14.99 1.29
C VAL A 68 9.96 15.27 1.39
N ALA A 69 10.80 14.35 0.91
CA ALA A 69 12.25 14.48 0.92
C ALA A 69 12.76 15.48 -0.13
N VAL A 70 11.98 15.69 -1.21
CA VAL A 70 12.26 16.77 -2.17
C VAL A 70 11.88 18.10 -1.51
N GLN A 71 12.85 18.72 -0.85
CA GLN A 71 12.74 20.12 -0.49
C GLN A 71 12.79 20.95 -1.77
N MET A 72 11.67 21.63 -2.09
CA MET A 72 11.76 22.81 -2.94
C MET A 72 12.62 23.83 -2.18
N PRO A 73 13.66 24.44 -2.79
CA PRO A 73 14.38 25.51 -2.12
C PRO A 73 13.37 26.62 -1.82
N SER A 74 13.10 26.83 -0.53
CA SER A 74 12.35 27.98 -0.06
C SER A 74 13.04 29.22 -0.61
N GLY A 75 12.30 30.00 -1.40
CA GLY A 75 12.84 31.13 -2.13
C GLY A 75 13.57 32.11 -1.22
N SER A 76 14.90 32.14 -1.32
CA SER A 76 15.76 33.28 -0.99
C SER A 76 17.21 33.06 -1.46
N GLU A 77 17.44 32.75 -2.73
CA GLU A 77 18.71 33.08 -3.42
C GLU A 77 18.63 32.74 -4.92
N VAL A 78 17.94 33.59 -5.69
CA VAL A 78 18.35 33.81 -7.08
C VAL A 78 19.50 34.83 -7.01
N ALA A 79 20.70 34.36 -6.68
CA ALA A 79 21.90 35.19 -6.79
C ALA A 79 22.07 35.57 -8.26
N ALA A 80 22.06 36.88 -8.51
CA ALA A 80 22.28 37.48 -9.81
C ALA A 80 23.57 36.93 -10.43
N VAL A 81 23.45 36.25 -11.58
CA VAL A 81 24.59 36.07 -12.47
C VAL A 81 24.86 37.42 -13.12
N SER A 82 26.06 37.96 -12.83
CA SER A 82 26.63 39.15 -13.49
C SER A 82 27.25 38.77 -14.84
#